data_AF-A0A6L7VZC9-F1
#
_entry.id   AF-A0A6L7VZC9-F1
#
_cell.length_a   1.000
_cell.length_b   1.000
_cell.length_c   1.000
_cell.angle_alpha   90.00
_cell.angle_beta   90.00
_cell.angle_gamma   90.00
#
_symmetry.space_group_name_H-M   'P 1'
#
loop_
_entity.id
_entity.type
_entity.pdbx_description
1 polymer ?
#
loop_
_entity_poly.entity_id
_entity_poly.type
_entity_poly.pdbx_seq_one_letter_code
_entity_poly.pdbx_strand_id
1 'polypeptide(L)'
;MPKTIIFRQPLSVSDKVELVEKHKDKYGLNMCCRALGLSKGTLVYRRSRASCSRSDEQIKDEIVATIRHHPEYGYRRIKEDLKDRAGIVVNHKRLRKILSTYELDLMIITDTRSSQVSA
;
A
#
# COMPACT_ATOMS: atom_id res chain seq x y z
N MET A 1 -47.05 13.94 -11.42
CA MET A 1 -45.64 14.15 -11.81
C MET A 1 -44.75 13.77 -10.63
N PRO A 2 -44.03 12.64 -10.66
CA PRO A 2 -43.12 12.30 -9.57
C PRO A 2 -41.92 13.26 -9.57
N LYS A 3 -41.67 13.91 -8.43
CA LYS A 3 -40.47 14.70 -8.19
C LYS A 3 -39.30 13.73 -8.09
N THR A 4 -38.47 13.65 -9.13
CA THR A 4 -37.22 12.90 -9.08
C THR A 4 -36.31 13.53 -8.04
N ILE A 5 -36.22 12.89 -6.87
CA ILE A 5 -35.27 13.22 -5.82
C ILE A 5 -33.89 12.82 -6.37
N ILE A 6 -33.15 13.78 -6.90
CA ILE A 6 -31.74 13.59 -7.25
C ILE A 6 -31.00 13.48 -5.92
N PHE A 7 -30.70 12.24 -5.50
CA PHE A 7 -29.77 11.97 -4.40
C PHE A 7 -28.39 12.47 -4.81
N ARG A 8 -28.08 13.73 -4.47
CA ARG A 8 -26.73 14.30 -4.61
C ARG A 8 -25.83 13.56 -3.62
N GLN A 9 -25.20 12.49 -4.09
CA GLN A 9 -24.21 11.77 -3.30
C GLN A 9 -23.10 12.76 -2.90
N PRO A 10 -22.74 12.84 -1.61
CA PRO A 10 -21.64 13.68 -1.19
C PRO A 10 -20.34 13.17 -1.84
N LEU A 11 -19.51 14.07 -2.37
CA LEU A 11 -18.19 13.69 -2.90
C LEU A 11 -17.40 12.91 -1.84
N SER A 12 -16.75 11.82 -2.26
CA SER A 12 -15.90 11.06 -1.36
C SER A 12 -14.71 11.91 -0.92
N VAL A 13 -14.13 11.57 0.23
CA VAL A 13 -12.94 12.26 0.73
C VAL A 13 -11.77 12.13 -0.27
N SER A 14 -11.71 11.04 -1.04
CA SER A 14 -10.70 10.84 -2.09
C SER A 14 -10.86 11.88 -3.20
N ASP A 15 -12.08 12.05 -3.70
CA ASP A 15 -12.37 12.99 -4.80
C ASP A 15 -12.11 14.43 -4.37
N LYS A 16 -12.45 14.76 -3.11
CA LYS A 16 -12.13 16.08 -2.55
C LYS A 16 -10.63 16.32 -2.50
N VAL A 17 -9.83 15.32 -2.10
CA VAL A 17 -8.37 15.44 -2.04
C VAL A 17 -7.77 15.63 -3.44
N GLU A 18 -8.25 14.87 -4.43
CA GLU A 18 -7.82 15.03 -5.82
C GLU A 18 -8.12 16.43 -6.37
N LEU A 19 -9.31 16.95 -6.06
CA LEU A 19 -9.71 18.29 -6.48
C LEU A 19 -8.87 19.38 -5.82
N VAL A 20 -8.47 19.19 -4.55
CA VAL A 20 -7.50 20.08 -3.90
C VAL A 20 -6.15 20.03 -4.61
N GLU A 21 -5.62 18.85 -4.91
CA GLU A 21 -4.32 18.73 -5.57
C GLU A 21 -4.29 19.40 -6.95
N LYS A 22 -5.37 19.29 -7.71
CA LYS A 22 -5.48 19.88 -9.05
C LYS A 22 -5.56 21.41 -9.05
N HIS A 23 -6.11 22.00 -7.97
CA HIS A 23 -6.42 23.43 -7.90
C HIS A 23 -5.56 24.21 -6.91
N LYS A 24 -4.70 23.53 -6.14
CA LYS A 24 -3.82 24.17 -5.13
C LYS A 24 -2.92 25.25 -5.72
N ASP A 25 -2.43 25.06 -6.96
CA ASP A 25 -1.47 25.97 -7.58
C ASP A 25 -2.14 27.28 -8.04
N LYS A 26 -3.44 27.23 -8.32
CA LYS A 26 -4.22 28.38 -8.81
C LYS A 26 -4.90 29.17 -7.69
N TYR A 27 -5.40 28.49 -6.64
CA TYR A 27 -6.22 29.12 -5.60
C TYR A 27 -5.61 29.04 -4.20
N GLY A 28 -4.51 28.30 -4.03
CA GLY A 28 -3.86 28.07 -2.75
C GLY A 28 -4.54 26.96 -1.93
N LEU A 29 -3.72 26.17 -1.22
CA LEU A 29 -4.17 25.00 -0.47
C LEU A 29 -5.27 25.32 0.56
N ASN A 30 -5.12 26.41 1.32
CA ASN A 30 -6.06 26.80 2.38
C ASN A 30 -7.46 27.08 1.85
N MET A 31 -7.56 27.74 0.69
CA MET A 31 -8.82 28.08 0.05
C MET A 31 -9.53 26.82 -0.43
N CYS A 32 -8.80 25.93 -1.11
CA CYS A 32 -9.34 24.65 -1.58
C CYS A 32 -9.83 23.77 -0.42
N CYS A 33 -9.07 23.68 0.69
CA CYS A 33 -9.49 22.96 1.88
C CYS A 33 -10.79 23.51 2.47
N ARG A 34 -10.90 24.83 2.62
CA ARG A 34 -12.09 25.50 3.16
C ARG A 34 -13.31 25.28 2.27
N ALA A 35 -13.16 25.41 0.95
CA ALA A 35 -14.24 25.23 -0.02
C ALA A 35 -14.84 23.81 -0.01
N LEU A 36 -14.00 22.79 0.25
CA LEU A 36 -14.42 21.37 0.24
C LEU A 36 -14.75 20.82 1.63
N GLY A 37 -14.58 21.63 2.68
CA GLY A 37 -14.74 21.22 4.07
C GLY A 37 -13.72 20.18 4.51
N LEU A 38 -12.50 20.20 3.95
CA LEU A 38 -11.41 19.31 4.32
C LEU A 38 -10.49 19.95 5.35
N SER A 39 -10.08 19.16 6.34
CA SER A 39 -8.99 19.55 7.24
C SER A 39 -7.63 19.39 6.55
N LYS A 40 -6.66 20.25 6.89
CA LYS A 40 -5.27 20.07 6.44
C LYS A 40 -4.69 18.72 6.87
N GLY A 41 -5.04 18.26 8.08
CA GLY A 41 -4.57 16.99 8.62
C GLY A 41 -4.96 15.81 7.74
N THR A 42 -6.18 15.83 7.17
CA THR A 42 -6.65 14.80 6.25
C THR A 42 -5.79 14.72 4.98
N LEU A 43 -5.39 15.86 4.41
CA LEU A 43 -4.53 15.91 3.23
C LEU A 43 -3.13 15.39 3.51
N VAL A 44 -2.52 15.88 4.59
CA VAL A 44 -1.17 15.45 5.00
C VAL A 44 -1.16 13.95 5.29
N TYR A 45 -2.13 13.46 6.06
CA TYR A 45 -2.27 12.03 6.35
C TYR A 45 -2.39 11.19 5.08
N ARG A 46 -3.23 11.61 4.12
CA ARG A 46 -3.38 10.89 2.85
C ARG A 46 -2.12 10.91 2.00
N ARG A 47 -1.41 12.04 1.91
CA ARG A 47 -0.13 12.13 1.21
C ARG A 47 0.91 11.19 1.84
N SER A 48 1.06 11.23 3.16
CA SER A 48 1.99 10.34 3.88
C SER A 48 1.61 8.87 3.71
N ARG A 49 0.31 8.55 3.68
CA ARG A 49 -0.15 7.17 3.45
C ARG A 49 0.14 6.69 2.03
N ALA A 50 -0.01 7.56 1.02
CA ALA A 50 0.32 7.24 -0.37
C ALA A 50 1.83 7.08 -0.61
N SER A 51 2.67 7.86 0.07
CA SER A 51 4.12 7.65 0.00
C SER A 51 4.55 6.34 0.68
N CYS A 52 3.93 6.03 1.83
CA CYS A 52 4.17 4.75 2.50
C CYS A 52 3.72 3.57 1.65
N SER A 53 2.56 3.65 0.97
CA SER A 53 2.09 2.55 0.11
C SER A 53 3.02 2.28 -1.06
N ARG A 54 3.55 3.32 -1.73
CA ARG A 54 4.55 3.14 -2.80
C ARG A 54 5.82 2.48 -2.30
N SER A 55 6.28 2.83 -1.11
CA SER A 55 7.46 2.20 -0.49
C SER A 55 7.18 0.74 -0.15
N ASP A 56 5.97 0.45 0.34
CA ASP A 56 5.54 -0.90 0.70
C ASP A 56 5.37 -1.79 -0.56
N GLU A 57 4.97 -1.22 -1.71
CA GLU A 57 4.95 -1.90 -3.02
C GLU A 57 6.35 -2.27 -3.50
N GLN A 58 7.32 -1.34 -3.42
CA GLN A 58 8.71 -1.64 -3.77
C GLN A 58 9.30 -2.76 -2.89
N ILE A 59 9.04 -2.70 -1.58
CA ILE A 59 9.46 -3.75 -0.65
C ILE A 59 8.79 -5.09 -0.97
N LYS A 60 7.51 -5.07 -1.38
CA LYS A 60 6.79 -6.27 -1.79
C LYS A 60 7.44 -6.92 -3.00
N ASP A 61 7.80 -6.15 -4.03
CA ASP A 61 8.41 -6.72 -5.25
C ASP A 61 9.73 -7.42 -4.94
N GLU A 62 10.55 -6.84 -4.06
CA GLU A 62 11.78 -7.48 -3.56
C GLU A 62 11.50 -8.74 -2.73
N ILE A 63 10.46 -8.73 -1.90
CA ILE A 63 10.02 -9.92 -1.14
C ILE A 63 9.62 -11.04 -2.10
N VAL A 64 8.84 -10.72 -3.13
CA VAL A 64 8.38 -11.70 -4.12
C VAL A 64 9.56 -12.26 -4.90
N ALA A 65 10.52 -11.42 -5.31
CA ALA A 65 11.75 -11.89 -5.95
C ALA A 65 12.53 -12.84 -5.03
N THR A 66 12.67 -12.50 -3.75
CA THR A 66 13.34 -13.34 -2.75
C THR A 66 12.65 -14.69 -2.59
N ILE A 67 11.32 -14.71 -2.45
CA ILE A 67 10.53 -15.95 -2.32
C ILE A 67 10.64 -16.81 -3.58
N ARG A 68 10.66 -16.21 -4.79
CA ARG A 68 10.84 -16.94 -6.05
C ARG A 68 12.20 -17.60 -6.16
N HIS A 69 13.25 -16.94 -5.67
CA HIS A 69 14.59 -17.51 -5.67
C HIS A 69 14.78 -18.58 -4.59
N HIS A 70 14.09 -18.43 -3.44
CA HIS A 70 14.22 -19.31 -2.29
C HIS A 70 12.84 -19.64 -1.68
N PRO A 71 12.08 -20.57 -2.27
CA PRO A 71 10.72 -20.90 -1.81
C PRO A 71 10.71 -21.51 -0.40
N GLU A 72 11.83 -22.09 0.02
CA GLU A 72 12.04 -22.65 1.37
C GLU A 72 12.27 -21.58 2.47
N TYR A 73 12.38 -20.30 2.10
CA TYR A 73 12.68 -19.26 3.08
C TYR A 73 11.46 -18.87 3.89
N GLY A 74 11.56 -19.10 5.20
CA GLY A 74 10.66 -18.50 6.17
C GLY A 74 10.91 -16.99 6.36
N TYR A 75 9.98 -16.33 7.04
CA TYR A 75 9.99 -14.87 7.26
C TYR A 75 11.32 -14.30 7.78
N ARG A 76 12.06 -15.08 8.59
CA ARG A 76 13.33 -14.66 9.19
C ARG A 76 14.43 -14.53 8.14
N ARG A 77 14.52 -15.48 7.22
CA ARG A 77 15.52 -15.49 6.14
C ARG A 77 15.22 -14.43 5.10
N ILE A 78 13.94 -14.23 4.76
CA ILE A 78 13.51 -13.14 3.85
C ILE A 78 13.96 -11.77 4.39
N LYS A 79 13.86 -11.56 5.71
CA LYS A 79 14.31 -10.29 6.33
C LYS A 79 15.82 -10.07 6.19
N GLU A 80 16.62 -11.12 6.33
CA GLU A 80 18.08 -11.03 6.18
C GLU A 80 18.45 -10.80 4.71
N ASP A 81 17.83 -11.53 3.79
CA ASP A 81 18.09 -11.39 2.35
C ASP A 81 17.68 -10.00 1.82
N LEU A 82 16.57 -9.43 2.31
CA LEU A 82 16.18 -8.03 2.03
C LEU A 82 17.23 -7.01 2.51
N LYS A 83 17.85 -7.29 3.66
CA LYS A 83 18.89 -6.42 4.21
C LYS A 83 20.19 -6.55 3.42
N ASP A 84 20.55 -7.76 3.04
CA ASP A 84 21.85 -8.05 2.41
C ASP A 84 21.84 -7.77 0.90
N ARG A 85 20.74 -8.06 0.19
CA ARG A 85 20.62 -7.82 -1.26
C ARG A 85 20.15 -6.43 -1.60
N ALA A 86 19.05 -5.99 -0.97
CA ALA A 86 18.41 -4.72 -1.30
C ALA A 86 18.86 -3.57 -0.38
N GLY A 87 19.61 -3.86 0.69
CA GLY A 87 20.00 -2.84 1.68
C GLY A 87 18.83 -2.31 2.50
N ILE A 88 17.65 -2.94 2.44
CA ILE A 88 16.43 -2.41 3.04
C ILE A 88 16.25 -2.97 4.45
N VAL A 89 16.42 -2.11 5.45
CA VAL A 89 16.16 -2.48 6.85
C VAL A 89 14.67 -2.32 7.18
N VAL A 90 13.91 -3.41 7.04
CA VAL A 90 12.48 -3.43 7.39
C VAL A 90 12.27 -3.99 8.81
N ASN A 91 11.44 -3.30 9.60
CA ASN A 91 11.00 -3.81 10.89
C ASN A 91 10.13 -5.07 10.70
N HIS A 92 10.31 -6.11 11.52
CA HIS A 92 9.55 -7.36 11.47
C HIS A 92 8.02 -7.15 11.53
N LYS A 93 7.54 -6.11 12.23
CA LYS A 93 6.11 -5.75 12.25
C LYS A 93 5.61 -5.25 10.88
N ARG A 94 6.42 -4.41 10.22
CA ARG A 94 6.11 -3.89 8.87
C ARG A 94 6.16 -5.02 7.85
N LEU A 95 7.18 -5.87 7.91
CA LEU A 95 7.32 -7.04 7.05
C LEU A 95 6.09 -7.97 7.15
N ARG A 96 5.67 -8.31 8.38
CA ARG A 96 4.47 -9.14 8.60
C ARG A 96 3.21 -8.47 8.05
N LYS A 97 3.06 -7.17 8.23
CA LYS A 97 1.93 -6.42 7.69
C LYS A 97 1.92 -6.48 6.16
N ILE A 98 3.06 -6.28 5.51
CA ILE A 98 3.19 -6.35 4.05
C ILE A 98 2.84 -7.76 3.55
N LEU A 99 3.44 -8.80 4.14
CA LEU A 99 3.14 -10.19 3.81
C LEU A 99 1.64 -10.52 3.92
N SER A 100 1.01 -10.10 5.02
CA SER A 100 -0.44 -10.31 5.23
C SER A 100 -1.30 -9.47 4.29
N THR A 101 -0.91 -8.22 4.01
CA THR A 101 -1.66 -7.32 3.12
C THR A 101 -1.69 -7.84 1.67
N TYR A 102 -0.62 -8.52 1.25
CA TYR A 102 -0.48 -9.07 -0.10
C TYR A 102 -0.67 -10.59 -0.16
N GLU A 103 -1.16 -11.21 0.91
CA GLU A 103 -1.44 -12.67 1.00
C GLU A 103 -0.24 -13.57 0.65
N LEU A 104 0.99 -13.05 0.78
CA LEU A 104 2.23 -13.75 0.46
C LEU A 104 2.60 -14.81 1.51
N ASP A 105 1.91 -14.80 2.66
CA ASP A 105 2.09 -15.77 3.75
C ASP A 105 1.75 -17.20 3.31
N LEU A 106 0.85 -17.36 2.33
CA LEU A 106 0.44 -18.65 1.78
C LEU A 106 1.52 -19.28 0.89
N MET A 107 2.29 -18.47 0.16
CA MET A 107 3.36 -18.96 -0.73
C MET A 107 4.50 -19.62 0.03
N ILE A 108 4.74 -19.22 1.28
CA ILE A 108 5.80 -19.78 2.14
C ILE A 108 5.44 -21.21 2.60
N ILE A 109 4.15 -21.57 2.64
CA ILE A 109 3.66 -22.85 3.17
C ILE A 109 3.56 -23.91 2.05
N THR A 110 3.24 -23.49 0.83
CA THR A 110 2.78 -24.39 -0.24
C THR A 110 3.86 -25.23 -0.94
N ASP A 111 5.15 -24.92 -0.79
CA ASP A 111 6.24 -25.63 -1.51
C ASP A 111 6.93 -26.75 -0.72
N THR A 112 6.46 -27.07 0.49
CA THR A 112 7.01 -28.19 1.27
C THR A 112 6.60 -29.59 0.78
N ARG A 113 5.90 -29.71 -0.36
CA ARG A 113 5.38 -31.00 -0.90
C ARG A 113 5.79 -31.37 -2.33
N SER A 114 6.56 -30.55 -3.04
CA SER A 114 6.83 -30.73 -4.48
C SER A 114 8.17 -31.40 -4.83
N SER A 115 8.97 -31.86 -3.85
CA SER A 115 10.29 -32.51 -4.11
C SER A 115 10.33 -34.03 -3.89
N GLN A 116 9.22 -34.76 -4.05
CA GLN A 116 9.21 -36.23 -3.99
C GLN A 116 8.31 -36.85 -5.08
N VAL A 117 8.50 -36.52 -6.37
CA VAL A 117 8.07 -37.41 -7.46
C VAL A 117 9.01 -37.24 -8.66
N SER A 118 10.13 -37.96 -8.65
CA SER A 118 10.89 -38.37 -9.84
C SER A 118 11.89 -39.44 -9.42
N ALA A 119 11.41 -40.68 -9.36
CA ALA A 119 12.18 -41.91 -9.45
C ALA A 119 11.27 -42.99 -10.04
#